data_AF-A0A945WMH5-F1
#
_entry.id   AF-A0A945WMH5-F1
#
_cell.length_a   1.000
_cell.length_b   1.000
_cell.length_c   1.000
_cell.angle_alpha   90.00
_cell.angle_beta   90.00
_cell.angle_gamma   90.00
#
_symmetry.space_group_name_H-M   'P 1'
#
loop_
_entity.id
_entity.type
_entity.pdbx_description
1 polymer ?
#
loop_
_entity_poly.entity_id
_entity_poly.type
_entity_poly.pdbx_seq_one_letter_code
_entity_poly.pdbx_strand_id
1 'polypeptide(L)'
;MNAEERDPLLQKLFSESREELEGKLFAEGFVVKTNKRKQQRFMALAVGLVPLLILIVLFASPLLTVAVQVSEVMTISLFTIGNETIAWFLSPINNLASAFLLLAKLIRMGWKGAVNATYSY
;
A
#
# COMPACT_ATOMS: atom_id res chain seq x y z
N MET A 1 22.95 -27.59 -70.64
CA MET A 1 23.82 -28.02 -69.53
C MET A 1 23.05 -27.74 -68.25
N ASN A 2 22.89 -28.78 -67.43
CA ASN A 2 21.84 -28.93 -66.42
C ASN A 2 22.03 -27.97 -65.23
N ALA A 3 20.93 -27.35 -64.78
CA ALA A 3 20.89 -26.39 -63.68
C ALA A 3 20.81 -27.05 -62.29
N GLU A 4 21.39 -28.24 -62.11
CA GLU A 4 21.02 -29.15 -61.01
C GLU A 4 22.19 -29.66 -60.14
N GLU A 5 23.44 -29.29 -60.39
CA GLU A 5 24.52 -29.49 -59.41
C GLU A 5 24.54 -28.32 -58.41
N ARG A 6 23.49 -28.23 -57.58
CA ARG A 6 23.59 -27.47 -56.34
C ARG A 6 24.52 -28.24 -55.43
N ASP A 7 25.70 -27.70 -55.19
CA ASP A 7 26.70 -28.25 -54.29
C ASP A 7 26.06 -28.58 -52.93
N PRO A 8 25.91 -29.88 -52.58
CA PRO A 8 25.20 -30.31 -51.39
C PRO A 8 25.87 -29.80 -50.11
N LEU A 9 27.16 -29.47 -50.18
CA LEU A 9 27.93 -28.94 -49.07
C LEU A 9 27.56 -27.48 -48.78
N LEU A 10 27.38 -26.66 -49.83
CA LEU A 10 26.87 -25.28 -49.67
C LEU A 10 25.44 -25.29 -49.14
N GLN A 11 24.59 -26.18 -49.65
CA GLN A 11 23.20 -26.26 -49.21
C GLN A 11 23.07 -26.64 -47.73
N LYS A 12 23.97 -27.51 -47.24
CA LYS A 12 24.06 -27.90 -45.83
C LYS A 12 24.50 -26.72 -44.95
N LEU A 13 25.54 -25.99 -45.36
CA LEU A 13 26.01 -24.79 -44.63
C LEU A 13 24.94 -23.70 -44.55
N PHE A 14 24.19 -23.46 -45.62
CA PHE A 14 23.08 -22.50 -45.60
C PHE A 14 21.89 -22.97 -44.76
N SER A 15 21.62 -24.28 -44.69
CA SER A 15 20.57 -24.82 -43.82
C SER A 15 20.91 -24.69 -42.33
N GLU A 16 22.16 -25.01 -41.97
CA GLU A 16 22.66 -24.93 -40.59
C GLU A 16 22.73 -23.47 -40.12
N SER A 17 23.19 -22.57 -40.99
CA SER A 17 23.21 -21.13 -40.71
C SER A 17 21.80 -20.55 -40.52
N ARG A 18 20.79 -21.03 -41.27
CA ARG A 18 19.39 -20.59 -41.12
C ARG A 18 18.79 -21.05 -39.80
N GLU A 19 19.06 -22.28 -39.39
CA GLU A 19 18.56 -22.85 -38.12
C GLU A 19 19.15 -22.10 -36.91
N GLU A 20 20.44 -21.74 -36.97
CA GLU A 20 21.09 -20.97 -35.92
C GLU A 20 20.59 -19.51 -35.84
N LEU A 21 20.31 -18.89 -36.99
CA LEU A 21 19.71 -17.55 -37.09
C LEU A 21 18.25 -17.52 -36.61
N GLU A 22 17.45 -18.54 -36.96
CA GLU A 22 16.09 -18.69 -36.44
C GLU A 22 16.09 -18.92 -34.93
N GLY A 23 17.01 -19.74 -34.40
CA GLY A 23 17.19 -19.95 -32.96
C GLY A 23 17.56 -18.66 -32.21
N LYS A 24 18.46 -17.84 -32.77
CA LYS A 24 18.84 -16.54 -32.18
C LYS A 24 17.73 -15.50 -32.25
N LEU A 25 17.02 -15.38 -33.38
CA LEU A 25 15.87 -14.49 -33.52
C LEU A 25 14.70 -14.90 -32.62
N PHE A 26 14.49 -16.20 -32.43
CA PHE A 26 13.50 -16.73 -31.49
C PHE A 26 13.89 -16.45 -30.03
N ALA A 27 15.16 -16.63 -29.68
CA ALA A 27 15.69 -16.30 -28.35
C ALA A 27 15.61 -14.80 -28.05
N GLU A 28 16.00 -13.93 -29.00
CA GLU A 28 15.84 -12.48 -28.89
C GLU A 28 14.37 -12.09 -28.77
N GLY A 29 13.48 -12.70 -29.56
CA GLY A 29 12.04 -12.49 -29.48
C GLY A 29 11.47 -12.83 -28.09
N PHE A 30 11.94 -13.92 -27.48
CA PHE A 30 11.54 -14.31 -26.12
C PHE A 30 12.10 -13.38 -25.04
N VAL A 31 13.36 -12.95 -25.16
CA VAL A 31 14.00 -12.02 -24.22
C VAL A 31 13.35 -10.63 -24.27
N VAL A 32 13.02 -10.12 -25.46
CA VAL A 32 12.35 -8.82 -25.63
C VAL A 32 10.91 -8.86 -25.09
N LYS A 33 10.18 -9.96 -25.33
CA LYS A 33 8.77 -10.10 -24.90
C LYS A 33 8.65 -10.33 -23.39
N THR A 34 9.60 -11.02 -22.77
CA THR A 34 9.64 -11.23 -21.31
C THR A 34 10.08 -9.97 -20.55
N ASN A 35 11.04 -9.20 -21.09
CA ASN A 35 11.47 -7.94 -20.47
C ASN A 35 10.41 -6.85 -20.55
N LYS A 36 9.65 -6.72 -21.66
CA LYS A 36 8.57 -5.72 -21.76
C LYS A 36 7.48 -5.90 -20.68
N ARG A 37 7.08 -7.14 -20.37
CA ARG A 37 6.09 -7.42 -19.32
C ARG A 37 6.62 -7.13 -17.91
N LYS A 38 7.89 -7.45 -17.63
CA LYS A 38 8.52 -7.08 -16.35
C LYS A 38 8.63 -5.57 -16.21
N GLN A 39 9.07 -4.88 -17.26
CA GLN A 39 9.24 -3.43 -17.26
C GLN A 39 7.91 -2.69 -17.10
N GLN A 40 6.81 -3.18 -17.70
CA GLN A 40 5.46 -2.65 -17.47
C GLN A 40 5.00 -2.81 -16.02
N ARG A 41 5.29 -3.94 -15.37
CA ARG A 41 4.98 -4.16 -13.95
C ARG A 41 5.79 -3.25 -13.04
N PHE A 42 7.08 -3.07 -13.32
CA PHE A 42 7.93 -2.13 -12.58
C PHE A 42 7.49 -0.69 -12.79
N MET A 43 7.09 -0.28 -14.00
CA MET A 43 6.51 1.03 -14.24
C MET A 43 5.19 1.22 -13.50
N ALA A 44 4.29 0.24 -13.53
CA ALA A 44 3.02 0.33 -12.81
C ALA A 44 3.24 0.44 -11.28
N LEU A 45 4.19 -0.34 -10.74
CA LEU A 45 4.58 -0.21 -9.34
C LEU A 45 5.21 1.14 -9.04
N ALA A 46 6.13 1.63 -9.87
CA ALA A 46 6.75 2.93 -9.67
C ALA A 46 5.71 4.07 -9.71
N VAL A 47 4.78 4.02 -10.67
CA VAL A 47 3.70 5.02 -10.81
C VAL A 47 2.74 5.00 -9.62
N GLY A 48 2.51 3.86 -8.95
CA GLY A 48 1.69 3.81 -7.75
C GLY A 48 2.45 4.17 -6.47
N LEU A 49 3.67 3.66 -6.33
CA LEU A 49 4.43 3.66 -5.07
C LEU A 49 5.16 5.00 -4.86
N VAL A 50 5.65 5.63 -5.93
CA VAL A 50 6.29 6.96 -5.85
C VAL A 50 5.33 8.05 -5.37
N PRO A 51 4.13 8.25 -5.95
CA PRO A 51 3.21 9.27 -5.44
C PRO A 51 2.69 8.93 -4.04
N LEU A 52 2.51 7.65 -3.71
CA LEU A 52 2.15 7.23 -2.35
C LEU A 52 3.23 7.64 -1.33
N LEU A 53 4.50 7.41 -1.64
CA LEU A 53 5.61 7.83 -0.77
C LEU A 53 5.71 9.34 -0.66
N ILE A 54 5.52 10.07 -1.77
CA ILE A 54 5.49 11.54 -1.76
C ILE A 54 4.36 12.05 -0.87
N LEU A 55 3.16 11.47 -0.99
CA LEU A 55 2.02 11.81 -0.13
C LEU A 55 2.34 11.53 1.34
N ILE A 56 2.91 10.37 1.66
CA ILE A 56 3.28 10.04 3.04
C ILE A 56 4.28 11.08 3.58
N VAL A 57 5.32 11.43 2.85
CA VAL A 57 6.32 12.42 3.30
C VAL A 57 5.69 13.81 3.46
N LEU A 58 4.88 14.24 2.49
CA LEU A 58 4.28 15.57 2.48
C LEU A 58 3.22 15.72 3.59
N PHE A 59 2.48 14.65 3.89
CA PHE A 59 1.46 14.64 4.92
C PHE A 59 1.93 14.17 6.29
N ALA A 60 3.12 13.56 6.42
CA ALA A 60 3.64 13.10 7.72
C ALA A 60 3.78 14.24 8.72
N SER A 61 4.33 15.38 8.30
CA SER A 61 4.53 16.55 9.16
C SER A 61 3.21 17.20 9.62
N PRO A 62 2.26 17.55 8.73
CA PRO A 62 0.98 18.10 9.16
C PRO A 62 0.16 17.07 9.96
N LEU A 63 0.20 15.79 9.62
CA LEU A 63 -0.50 14.75 10.37
C LEU A 63 0.06 14.60 11.79
N LEU A 64 1.39 14.67 11.95
CA LEU A 64 2.03 14.68 13.27
C LEU A 64 1.61 15.91 14.07
N THR A 65 1.59 17.08 13.43
CA THR A 65 1.18 18.33 14.09
C THR A 65 -0.25 18.24 14.59
N VAL A 66 -1.16 17.73 13.76
CA VAL A 66 -2.56 17.51 14.14
C VAL A 66 -2.65 16.47 15.27
N ALA A 67 -1.89 15.37 15.19
CA ALA A 67 -1.90 14.34 16.24
C ALA A 67 -1.41 14.90 17.59
N VAL A 68 -0.37 15.74 17.59
CA VAL A 68 0.12 16.42 18.78
C VAL A 68 -0.93 17.36 19.34
N GLN A 69 -1.52 18.23 18.51
CA GLN A 69 -2.57 19.17 18.94
C GLN A 69 -3.80 18.44 19.51
N VAL A 70 -4.24 17.36 18.86
CA VAL A 70 -5.34 16.53 19.36
C VAL A 70 -4.97 15.90 20.70
N SER A 71 -3.73 15.42 20.87
CA SER A 71 -3.27 14.84 22.13
C SER A 71 -3.21 15.87 23.27
N GLU A 72 -2.75 17.08 22.97
CA GLU A 72 -2.76 18.20 23.93
C GLU A 72 -4.18 18.52 24.36
N VAL A 73 -5.10 18.71 23.41
CA VAL A 73 -6.52 18.98 23.71
C VAL A 73 -7.13 17.84 24.55
N MET A 74 -6.85 16.60 24.19
CA MET A 74 -7.39 15.43 24.89
C MET A 74 -6.89 15.26 26.33
N THR A 75 -5.72 15.83 26.66
CA THR A 75 -5.14 15.79 28.02
C THR A 75 -5.53 17.00 28.87
N ILE A 76 -6.24 17.99 28.32
CA ILE A 76 -6.74 19.13 29.09
C ILE A 76 -7.68 18.65 30.19
N SER A 77 -7.42 19.15 31.41
CA SER A 77 -8.21 18.88 32.59
C SER A 77 -9.60 19.49 32.47
N LEU A 78 -10.65 18.70 32.69
CA LEU A 78 -12.04 19.19 32.60
C LEU A 78 -12.38 20.13 33.75
N PHE A 79 -11.93 19.78 34.95
CA PHE A 79 -12.14 20.57 36.16
C PHE A 79 -10.82 20.87 36.85
N THR A 80 -10.67 22.09 37.38
CA THR A 80 -9.53 22.46 38.21
C THR A 80 -9.81 22.01 39.64
N ILE A 81 -9.06 21.03 40.12
CA ILE A 81 -9.21 20.49 41.48
C ILE A 81 -8.18 21.17 42.37
N GLY A 82 -8.63 21.90 43.40
CA GLY A 82 -7.75 22.68 44.28
C GLY A 82 -6.90 21.85 45.26
N ASN A 83 -7.16 20.54 45.39
CA ASN A 83 -6.37 19.62 46.20
C ASN A 83 -5.53 18.72 45.28
N GLU A 84 -4.21 18.87 45.34
CA GLU A 84 -3.25 18.20 44.46
C GLU A 84 -3.30 16.66 44.54
N THR A 85 -3.54 16.10 45.73
CA THR A 85 -3.64 14.66 45.92
C THR A 85 -4.86 14.08 45.22
N ILE A 86 -5.99 14.78 45.32
CA ILE A 86 -7.25 14.39 44.67
C ILE A 86 -7.15 14.61 43.15
N ALA A 87 -6.49 15.70 42.73
CA ALA A 87 -6.24 16.01 41.33
C ALA A 87 -5.41 14.91 40.65
N TRP A 88 -4.36 14.41 41.31
CA TRP A 88 -3.53 13.34 40.77
C TRP A 88 -4.30 12.02 40.64
N PHE A 89 -5.05 11.65 41.67
CA PHE A 89 -5.89 10.44 41.67
C PHE A 89 -6.95 10.47 40.56
N LEU A 90 -7.56 11.63 40.32
CA LEU A 90 -8.59 11.80 39.30
C LEU A 90 -8.03 12.17 37.92
N SER A 91 -6.73 12.45 37.77
CA SER A 91 -6.12 12.84 36.49
C SER A 91 -6.42 11.92 35.30
N PRO A 92 -6.50 10.57 35.42
CA PRO A 92 -6.85 9.73 34.27
C PRO A 92 -8.33 9.85 33.84
N ILE A 93 -9.21 10.33 34.72
CA ILE A 93 -10.67 10.44 34.51
C ILE A 93 -11.10 11.91 34.35
N ASN A 94 -10.24 12.86 34.73
CA ASN A 94 -10.50 14.28 34.67
C ASN A 94 -9.90 14.90 33.41
N ASN A 95 -10.04 14.24 32.26
CA ASN A 95 -9.53 14.72 30.98
C ASN A 95 -10.56 14.53 29.86
N LEU A 96 -10.46 15.33 28.80
CA LEU A 96 -11.36 15.24 27.64
C LEU A 96 -11.37 13.84 27.01
N ALA A 97 -10.21 13.16 26.96
CA ALA A 97 -10.11 11.80 26.43
C ALA A 97 -11.08 10.82 27.12
N SER A 98 -11.13 10.84 28.45
CA SER A 98 -11.98 9.98 29.26
C SER A 98 -13.47 10.29 29.05
N ALA A 99 -13.84 11.57 28.92
CA ALA A 99 -15.21 11.97 28.58
C ALA A 99 -15.62 11.44 27.20
N PHE A 100 -14.76 11.57 26.19
CA PHE A 100 -14.99 11.01 24.86
C PHE A 100 -15.11 9.48 24.88
N LEU A 101 -14.26 8.78 25.64
CA LEU A 101 -14.33 7.33 25.79
C LEU A 101 -15.63 6.87 26.44
N LEU A 102 -16.10 7.57 27.48
CA LEU A 102 -17.37 7.29 28.11
C LEU A 102 -18.53 7.51 27.14
N LEU A 103 -18.53 8.62 26.40
CA LEU A 103 -19.56 8.92 25.41
C LEU A 103 -19.57 7.89 24.26
N ALA A 104 -18.41 7.51 23.74
CA ALA A 104 -18.28 6.47 22.72
C ALA A 104 -18.77 5.10 23.24
N LYS A 105 -18.48 4.78 24.51
CA LYS A 105 -18.98 3.55 25.15
C LYS A 105 -20.51 3.57 25.30
N LEU A 106 -21.09 4.70 25.71
CA LEU A 106 -22.54 4.87 25.79
C LEU A 106 -23.21 4.72 24.44
N ILE A 107 -22.68 5.36 23.38
CA ILE A 107 -23.18 5.20 22.01
C ILE A 107 -23.10 3.74 21.57
N ARG A 108 -21.97 3.07 21.81
CA ARG A 108 -21.79 1.65 21.44
C ARG A 108 -22.76 0.74 22.18
N MET A 109 -23.02 1.01 23.46
CA MET A 109 -24.00 0.26 24.25
C MET A 109 -25.43 0.51 23.75
N GLY A 110 -25.79 1.76 23.46
CA GLY A 110 -27.09 2.12 22.88
C GLY A 110 -27.31 1.46 21.51
N TRP A 111 -26.30 1.47 20.64
CA TRP A 111 -26.33 0.79 19.35
C TRP A 111 -26.51 -0.72 19.50
N LYS A 112 -25.74 -1.37 20.38
CA LYS A 112 -25.92 -2.80 20.66
C LYS A 112 -27.31 -3.12 21.20
N GLY A 113 -27.85 -2.28 22.08
CA GLY A 113 -29.21 -2.42 22.60
C GLY A 113 -30.25 -2.32 21.49
N ALA A 114 -30.14 -1.31 20.63
CA ALA A 114 -31.03 -1.12 19.48
C ALA A 114 -30.97 -2.30 18.50
N VAL A 115 -29.76 -2.76 18.16
CA VAL A 115 -29.54 -3.89 17.26
C VAL A 115 -30.13 -5.19 17.85
N ASN A 116 -29.89 -5.46 19.13
CA ASN A 116 -30.45 -6.65 19.79
C ASN A 116 -31.98 -6.62 19.85
N ALA A 117 -32.58 -5.44 20.02
CA ALA A 117 -34.03 -5.28 19.97
C ALA A 117 -34.62 -5.58 18.57
N THR A 118 -33.89 -5.24 17.50
CA THR A 118 -34.31 -5.52 16.12
C THR A 118 -34.23 -6.99 15.74
N TYR A 119 -33.28 -7.76 16.29
CA TYR A 119 -33.14 -9.20 16.03
C TYR A 119 -33.93 -10.10 17.00
N SER A 120 -34.73 -9.51 17.89
CA SER A 120 -35.58 -10.24 18.86
C SER A 120 -37.01 -10.48 18.34
N TYR A 121 -37.28 -10.27 17.06
CA TYR A 121 -38.55 -10.57 16.37
C TYR A 121 -38.40 -11.74 15.41
#